data_AF-A0A7S8A9G9-F1
#
_entry.id   AF-A0A7S8A9G9-F1
#
_cell.length_a   1.000
_cell.length_b   1.000
_cell.length_c   1.000
_cell.angle_alpha   90.00
_cell.angle_beta   90.00
_cell.angle_gamma   90.00
#
_symmetry.space_group_name_H-M   'P 1'
#
loop_
_entity.id
_entity.type
_entity.pdbx_description
1 polymer ?
#
loop_
_entity_poly.entity_id
_entity_poly.type
_entity_poly.pdbx_seq_one_letter_code
_entity_poly.pdbx_strand_id
1 'polypeptide(L)'
;MLDRKAELHNAYPGYDVLAKWRSPSWNEKTREVIAARLQVPDKPQFLTLVEFEVLTAIADRIVPQPASRSPVPVAGLLDQKLRAGIKDGYRTAGLPGDGEAWRRGLAALNAEARVLHKRSFAAIADADQDDLLRRCEAGELNAPEWAGMPPQTFFKQRLLRDVVLAYYSHPIAWSEVGWGGPASPRGYVRLDFNDRDPWEAAEAKPGREANALRINRNVR
;
A
#
# COMPACT_ATOMS: atom_id res chain seq x y z
N MET A 1 4.14 13.63 -26.29
CA MET A 1 5.08 12.53 -26.54
C MET A 1 6.11 12.50 -25.41
N LEU A 2 5.74 11.90 -24.28
CA LEU A 2 6.64 11.44 -23.22
C LEU A 2 5.99 10.16 -22.72
N ASP A 3 6.08 9.13 -23.56
CA ASP A 3 5.79 7.75 -23.19
C ASP A 3 6.95 7.28 -22.29
N ARG A 4 6.96 7.79 -21.06
CA ARG A 4 7.69 7.19 -19.97
C ARG A 4 6.70 6.27 -19.29
N LYS A 5 6.54 5.05 -19.81
CA LYS A 5 6.54 3.91 -18.89
C LYS A 5 7.77 4.11 -18.03
N ALA A 6 7.59 4.73 -16.86
CA ALA A 6 8.58 4.65 -15.82
C ALA A 6 8.63 3.16 -15.50
N GLU A 7 9.53 2.43 -16.15
CA GLU A 7 10.17 1.32 -15.46
C GLU A 7 10.56 1.93 -14.12
N LEU A 8 9.87 1.51 -13.05
CA LEU A 8 10.23 1.90 -11.69
C LEU A 8 11.69 1.49 -11.54
N HIS A 9 12.59 2.44 -11.77
CA HIS A 9 14.01 2.22 -11.63
C HIS A 9 14.18 1.86 -10.17
N ASN A 10 14.62 0.64 -9.89
CA ASN A 10 14.82 0.19 -8.54
C ASN A 10 15.89 1.09 -7.89
N ALA A 11 15.45 2.03 -7.05
CA ALA A 11 16.30 3.00 -6.38
C ALA A 11 17.31 2.32 -5.43
N TYR A 12 17.03 1.08 -5.00
CA TYR A 12 17.87 0.31 -4.09
C TYR A 12 18.15 -1.08 -4.69
N PRO A 13 18.93 -1.14 -5.80
CA PRO A 13 19.11 -2.39 -6.54
C PRO A 13 19.77 -3.45 -5.67
N GLY A 14 19.21 -4.66 -5.68
CA GLY A 14 19.69 -5.81 -4.91
C GLY A 14 19.58 -5.71 -3.39
N TYR A 15 18.89 -4.68 -2.88
CA TYR A 15 18.52 -4.61 -1.47
C TYR A 15 17.31 -5.51 -1.21
N ASP A 16 17.39 -6.29 -0.15
CA ASP A 16 16.29 -7.10 0.36
C ASP A 16 16.25 -6.98 1.88
N VAL A 17 15.23 -6.31 2.40
CA VAL A 17 15.06 -6.12 3.84
C VAL A 17 14.89 -7.46 4.57
N LEU A 18 14.35 -8.50 3.92
CA LEU A 18 14.20 -9.82 4.52
C LEU A 18 15.55 -10.52 4.71
N ALA A 19 16.61 -10.11 4.01
CA ALA A 19 17.95 -10.59 4.28
C ALA A 19 18.43 -10.24 5.70
N LYS A 20 17.83 -9.21 6.32
CA LYS A 20 18.04 -8.87 7.72
C LYS A 20 17.45 -9.89 8.69
N TRP A 21 16.68 -10.88 8.22
CA TRP A 21 15.94 -11.82 9.06
C TRP A 21 16.80 -12.34 10.18
N ARG A 22 18.01 -12.87 9.93
CA ARG A 22 18.89 -13.45 10.97
C ARG A 22 19.90 -12.47 11.60
N SER A 23 19.84 -11.19 11.25
CA SER A 23 20.75 -10.18 11.77
C SER A 23 20.32 -9.64 13.15
N PRO A 24 21.21 -8.94 13.87
CA PRO A 24 20.84 -8.17 15.06
C PRO A 24 19.87 -7.01 14.79
N SER A 25 19.62 -6.65 13.51
CA SER A 25 18.72 -5.57 13.15
C SER A 25 17.27 -5.86 13.58
N TRP A 26 16.87 -7.13 13.71
CA TRP A 26 15.52 -7.53 14.13
C TRP A 26 15.55 -8.43 15.36
N ASN A 27 14.91 -7.96 16.44
CA ASN A 27 14.61 -8.76 17.62
C ASN A 27 13.45 -9.75 17.34
N GLU A 28 13.16 -10.62 18.30
CA GLU A 28 12.13 -11.65 18.15
C GLU A 28 10.75 -11.05 17.88
N LYS A 29 10.39 -9.96 18.56
CA LYS A 29 9.09 -9.31 18.36
C LYS A 29 8.94 -8.77 16.94
N THR A 30 10.00 -8.21 16.38
CA THR A 30 9.99 -7.75 14.98
C THR A 30 9.77 -8.93 14.05
N ARG A 31 10.48 -10.05 14.24
CA ARG A 31 10.32 -11.26 13.41
C ARG A 31 8.90 -11.79 13.46
N GLU A 32 8.29 -11.85 14.65
CA GLU A 32 6.89 -12.27 14.83
C GLU A 32 5.93 -11.41 14.00
N VAL A 33 6.06 -10.09 14.08
CA VAL A 33 5.21 -9.14 13.33
C VAL A 33 5.45 -9.26 11.82
N ILE A 34 6.70 -9.39 11.38
CA ILE A 34 7.02 -9.55 9.95
C ILE A 34 6.51 -10.90 9.44
N ALA A 35 6.68 -11.99 10.17
CA ALA A 35 6.14 -13.30 9.81
C ALA A 35 4.62 -13.24 9.61
N ALA A 36 3.90 -12.58 10.53
CA ALA A 36 2.46 -12.42 10.41
C ALA A 36 2.06 -11.65 9.14
N ARG A 37 2.80 -10.59 8.78
CA ARG A 37 2.56 -9.81 7.55
C ARG A 37 2.84 -10.60 6.28
N LEU A 38 3.88 -11.42 6.28
CA LEU A 38 4.24 -12.29 5.14
C LEU A 38 3.22 -13.41 4.89
N GLN A 39 2.40 -13.75 5.88
CA GLN A 39 1.39 -14.81 5.81
C GLN A 39 -0.04 -14.28 5.59
N VAL A 40 -0.20 -12.98 5.34
CA VAL A 40 -1.53 -12.39 5.14
C VAL A 40 -2.17 -12.99 3.89
N PRO A 41 -3.37 -13.57 4.02
CA PRO A 41 -4.01 -14.24 2.90
C PRO A 41 -4.60 -13.21 1.94
N ASP A 42 -4.41 -13.44 0.64
CA ASP A 42 -4.99 -12.59 -0.41
C ASP A 42 -6.41 -13.05 -0.77
N LYS A 43 -7.29 -13.02 0.22
CA LYS A 43 -8.71 -13.39 0.08
C LYS A 43 -9.55 -12.68 1.15
N PRO A 44 -10.84 -12.43 0.88
CA PRO A 44 -11.72 -11.80 1.85
C PRO A 44 -11.91 -12.64 3.12
N GLN A 45 -11.85 -11.97 4.28
CA GLN A 45 -12.22 -12.50 5.59
C GLN A 45 -13.23 -11.59 6.31
N PHE A 46 -13.26 -10.28 6.00
CA PHE A 46 -14.24 -9.31 6.50
C PHE A 46 -15.17 -8.78 5.40
N LEU A 47 -14.60 -8.48 4.23
CA LEU A 47 -15.31 -8.03 3.05
C LEU A 47 -16.00 -9.20 2.35
N THR A 48 -17.00 -8.89 1.55
CA THR A 48 -17.53 -9.84 0.55
C THR A 48 -16.54 -10.00 -0.60
N LEU A 49 -16.72 -11.05 -1.42
CA LEU A 49 -15.90 -11.26 -2.60
C LEU A 49 -15.89 -10.05 -3.55
N VAL A 50 -17.07 -9.48 -3.81
CA VAL A 50 -17.21 -8.31 -4.71
C VAL A 50 -16.52 -7.08 -4.12
N GLU A 51 -16.69 -6.82 -2.82
CA GLU A 51 -16.01 -5.70 -2.15
C GLU A 51 -14.48 -5.86 -2.18
N PHE A 52 -14.00 -7.09 -1.99
CA PHE A 52 -12.57 -7.40 -2.05
C PHE A 52 -12.01 -7.20 -3.46
N GLU A 53 -12.71 -7.65 -4.51
CA GLU A 53 -12.31 -7.41 -5.91
C GLU A 53 -12.23 -5.92 -6.25
N VAL A 54 -13.20 -5.12 -5.78
CA VAL A 54 -13.20 -3.66 -5.96
C VAL A 54 -12.00 -3.06 -5.22
N LEU A 55 -11.73 -3.46 -3.98
CA LEU A 55 -10.58 -3.00 -3.22
C LEU A 55 -9.25 -3.37 -3.88
N THR A 56 -9.11 -4.59 -4.41
CA THR A 56 -7.93 -5.02 -5.14
C THR A 56 -7.69 -4.13 -6.36
N ALA A 57 -8.72 -3.91 -7.17
CA ALA A 57 -8.63 -3.01 -8.33
C ALA A 57 -8.23 -1.58 -7.91
N ILE A 58 -8.82 -1.05 -6.84
CA ILE A 58 -8.44 0.27 -6.29
C ILE A 58 -6.96 0.29 -5.87
N ALA A 59 -6.51 -0.74 -5.15
CA ALA A 59 -5.13 -0.81 -4.68
C ALA A 59 -4.13 -0.83 -5.85
N ASP A 60 -4.45 -1.55 -6.92
CA ASP A 60 -3.62 -1.61 -8.14
C ASP A 60 -3.51 -0.24 -8.84
N ARG A 61 -4.52 0.62 -8.71
CA ARG A 61 -4.48 2.01 -9.24
C ARG A 61 -3.74 2.99 -8.33
N ILE A 62 -3.91 2.86 -7.01
CA ILE A 62 -3.33 3.79 -6.03
C ILE A 62 -1.84 3.51 -5.77
N VAL A 63 -1.45 2.24 -5.71
CA VAL A 63 -0.06 1.80 -5.51
C VAL A 63 0.31 0.74 -6.57
N PRO A 64 0.52 1.16 -7.84
CA PRO A 64 0.95 0.24 -8.89
C PRO A 64 2.25 -0.46 -8.51
N GLN A 65 2.26 -1.79 -8.62
CA GLN A 65 3.39 -2.61 -8.16
C GLN A 65 4.24 -3.11 -9.32
N PRO A 66 5.57 -3.21 -9.14
CA PRO A 66 6.45 -3.74 -10.18
C PRO A 66 6.24 -5.25 -10.37
N ALA A 67 6.16 -5.68 -11.63
CA ALA A 67 6.02 -7.10 -11.99
C ALA A 67 7.26 -7.96 -11.68
N SER A 68 8.39 -7.34 -11.32
CA SER A 68 9.66 -8.02 -11.05
C SER A 68 9.73 -8.73 -9.69
N ARG A 69 8.68 -8.64 -8.88
CA ARG A 69 8.60 -9.27 -7.55
C ARG A 69 7.17 -9.69 -7.24
N SER A 70 7.00 -10.54 -6.21
CA SER A 70 5.68 -10.84 -5.68
C SER A 70 4.97 -9.55 -5.23
N PRO A 71 3.68 -9.39 -5.54
CA PRO A 71 2.91 -8.24 -5.10
C PRO A 71 2.67 -8.30 -3.59
N VAL A 72 2.58 -7.12 -2.98
CA VAL A 72 2.05 -6.95 -1.63
C VAL A 72 0.53 -7.15 -1.69
N PRO A 73 -0.05 -8.02 -0.84
CA PRO A 73 -1.50 -8.25 -0.80
C PRO A 73 -2.21 -7.10 -0.06
N VAL A 74 -2.26 -5.92 -0.69
CA VAL A 74 -2.79 -4.69 -0.06
C VAL A 74 -4.24 -4.87 0.40
N ALA A 75 -5.08 -5.47 -0.45
CA ALA A 75 -6.47 -5.77 -0.11
C ALA A 75 -6.57 -6.74 1.09
N GLY A 76 -5.75 -7.81 1.11
CA GLY A 76 -5.68 -8.75 2.23
C GLY A 76 -5.24 -8.09 3.55
N LEU A 77 -4.24 -7.20 3.50
CA LEU A 77 -3.75 -6.46 4.68
C LEU A 77 -4.83 -5.54 5.26
N LEU A 78 -5.54 -4.82 4.38
CA LEU A 78 -6.64 -3.97 4.79
C LEU A 78 -7.81 -4.81 5.34
N ASP A 79 -8.21 -5.87 4.65
CA ASP A 79 -9.28 -6.77 5.08
C ASP A 79 -9.00 -7.38 6.46
N GLN A 80 -7.75 -7.80 6.71
CA GLN A 80 -7.32 -8.29 8.02
C GLN A 80 -7.42 -7.20 9.10
N LYS A 81 -7.00 -5.95 8.81
CA LYS A 81 -7.16 -4.80 9.74
C LYS A 81 -8.63 -4.60 10.10
N LEU A 82 -9.51 -4.61 9.10
CA LEU A 82 -10.96 -4.44 9.27
C LEU A 82 -11.56 -5.61 10.07
N ARG A 83 -11.14 -6.85 9.78
CA ARG A 83 -11.58 -8.05 10.51
C ARG A 83 -11.23 -7.99 11.99
N ALA A 84 -10.01 -7.56 12.29
CA ALA A 84 -9.48 -7.42 13.65
C ALA A 84 -10.07 -6.20 14.39
N GLY A 85 -10.76 -5.30 13.69
CA GLY A 85 -11.32 -4.09 14.28
C GLY A 85 -10.24 -3.12 14.80
N ILE A 86 -9.05 -3.14 14.21
CA ILE A 86 -7.95 -2.24 14.57
C ILE A 86 -8.30 -0.83 14.09
N LYS A 87 -8.42 0.11 15.03
CA LYS A 87 -8.82 1.50 14.77
C LYS A 87 -7.62 2.43 14.83
N ASP A 88 -7.73 3.56 14.14
CA ASP A 88 -6.68 4.60 14.15
C ASP A 88 -6.65 5.42 15.45
N GLY A 89 -7.59 5.20 16.38
CA GLY A 89 -7.72 5.98 17.63
C GLY A 89 -8.45 7.31 17.48
N TYR A 90 -8.83 7.69 16.26
CA TYR A 90 -9.67 8.85 15.95
C TYR A 90 -10.64 8.51 14.82
N ARG A 91 -11.65 9.36 14.60
CA ARG A 91 -12.58 9.25 13.46
C ARG A 91 -12.87 10.63 12.91
N THR A 92 -12.70 10.81 11.59
CA THR A 92 -13.02 12.06 10.92
C THR A 92 -14.52 12.32 10.95
N ALA A 93 -14.92 13.57 11.24
CA ALA A 93 -16.31 13.98 11.20
C ALA A 93 -16.93 13.68 9.80
N GLY A 94 -18.17 13.20 9.80
CA GLY A 94 -18.88 12.82 8.57
C GLY A 94 -18.58 11.39 8.07
N LEU A 95 -17.62 10.67 8.65
CA LEU A 95 -17.42 9.26 8.35
C LEU A 95 -18.07 8.36 9.42
N PRO A 96 -18.68 7.23 9.03
CA PRO A 96 -19.07 6.19 9.97
C PRO A 96 -17.83 5.44 10.51
N GLY A 97 -18.03 4.38 11.28
CA GLY A 97 -16.91 3.53 11.72
C GLY A 97 -16.18 2.89 10.54
N ASP A 98 -14.88 2.64 10.66
CA ASP A 98 -14.00 2.22 9.55
C ASP A 98 -14.57 1.09 8.67
N GLY A 99 -15.04 0.00 9.28
CA GLY A 99 -15.61 -1.13 8.52
C GLY A 99 -16.87 -0.77 7.74
N GLU A 100 -17.71 0.10 8.30
CA GLU A 100 -18.90 0.61 7.62
C GLU A 100 -18.53 1.59 6.51
N ALA A 101 -17.56 2.48 6.76
CA ALA A 101 -17.07 3.43 5.76
C ALA A 101 -16.52 2.67 4.53
N TRP A 102 -15.73 1.63 4.77
CA TRP A 102 -15.20 0.79 3.70
C TRP A 102 -16.28 0.05 2.90
N ARG A 103 -17.24 -0.61 3.56
CA ARG A 103 -18.34 -1.29 2.85
C ARG A 103 -19.17 -0.32 2.01
N ARG A 104 -19.56 0.82 2.59
CA ARG A 104 -20.32 1.87 1.87
C ARG A 104 -19.53 2.41 0.68
N GLY A 105 -18.27 2.77 0.88
CA GLY A 105 -17.43 3.35 -0.17
C GLY A 105 -17.16 2.38 -1.33
N LEU A 106 -16.88 1.10 -1.03
CA LEU A 106 -16.68 0.08 -2.05
C LEU A 106 -17.97 -0.21 -2.82
N ALA A 107 -19.10 -0.32 -2.12
CA ALA A 107 -20.42 -0.48 -2.75
C ALA A 107 -20.75 0.70 -3.66
N ALA A 108 -20.50 1.93 -3.20
CA ALA A 108 -20.76 3.14 -3.96
C ALA A 108 -19.88 3.26 -5.22
N LEU A 109 -18.57 3.06 -5.11
CA LEU A 109 -17.68 3.05 -6.28
C LEU A 109 -18.08 1.99 -7.32
N ASN A 110 -18.51 0.81 -6.85
CA ASN A 110 -19.01 -0.23 -7.74
C ASN A 110 -20.35 0.14 -8.39
N ALA A 111 -21.24 0.82 -7.67
CA ALA A 111 -22.51 1.31 -8.21
C ALA A 111 -22.29 2.40 -9.27
N GLU A 112 -21.38 3.34 -9.02
CA GLU A 112 -20.98 4.39 -9.98
C GLU A 112 -20.47 3.77 -11.29
N ALA A 113 -19.58 2.78 -11.19
CA ALA A 113 -19.07 2.04 -12.35
C ALA A 113 -20.20 1.34 -13.13
N ARG A 114 -21.16 0.73 -12.42
CA ARG A 114 -22.31 0.06 -13.06
C ARG A 114 -23.23 1.04 -13.76
N VAL A 115 -23.43 2.23 -13.21
CA VAL A 115 -24.26 3.26 -13.82
C VAL A 115 -23.64 3.75 -15.12
N LEU A 116 -22.35 4.11 -15.08
CA LEU A 116 -21.64 4.77 -16.18
C LEU A 116 -21.16 3.80 -17.26
N HIS A 117 -20.66 2.62 -16.85
CA HIS A 117 -19.98 1.68 -17.75
C HIS A 117 -20.69 0.32 -17.86
N LYS A 118 -21.83 0.12 -17.17
CA LYS A 118 -22.62 -1.13 -17.16
C LYS A 118 -21.84 -2.37 -16.68
N ARG A 119 -20.74 -2.16 -15.95
CA ARG A 119 -19.85 -3.19 -15.41
C ARG A 119 -19.47 -2.87 -13.97
N SER A 120 -18.98 -3.86 -13.22
CA SER A 120 -18.39 -3.61 -11.90
C SER A 120 -17.11 -2.78 -12.02
N PHE A 121 -16.75 -2.08 -10.94
CA PHE A 121 -15.52 -1.28 -10.90
C PHE A 121 -14.26 -2.12 -11.23
N ALA A 122 -14.19 -3.36 -10.75
CA ALA A 122 -13.07 -4.25 -11.05
C ALA A 122 -13.01 -4.72 -12.52
N ALA A 123 -14.09 -4.55 -13.30
CA ALA A 123 -14.22 -5.07 -14.67
C ALA A 123 -14.26 -3.98 -15.77
N ILE A 124 -14.16 -2.70 -15.40
CA ILE A 124 -13.96 -1.57 -16.33
C ILE A 124 -12.47 -1.39 -16.64
N ALA A 125 -12.15 -0.60 -17.66
CA ALA A 125 -10.76 -0.36 -18.04
C ALA A 125 -10.03 0.48 -16.98
N ASP A 126 -8.72 0.31 -16.86
CA ASP A 126 -7.85 1.06 -15.93
C ASP A 126 -8.07 2.58 -15.98
N ALA A 127 -8.24 3.14 -17.18
CA ALA A 127 -8.47 4.57 -17.36
C ALA A 127 -9.83 5.02 -16.78
N ASP A 128 -10.85 4.18 -16.85
CA ASP A 128 -12.17 4.43 -16.27
C ASP A 128 -12.15 4.27 -14.74
N GLN A 129 -11.36 3.32 -14.22
CA GLN A 129 -11.10 3.20 -12.78
C GLN A 129 -10.44 4.48 -12.24
N ASP A 130 -9.42 4.97 -12.95
CA ASP A 130 -8.74 6.22 -12.60
C ASP A 130 -9.68 7.44 -12.63
N ASP A 131 -10.55 7.53 -13.64
CA ASP A 131 -11.55 8.61 -13.73
C ASP A 131 -12.49 8.61 -12.51
N LEU A 132 -13.06 7.45 -12.18
CA LEU A 132 -13.92 7.31 -11.01
C LEU A 132 -13.20 7.64 -9.69
N LEU A 133 -11.94 7.25 -9.55
CA LEU A 133 -11.14 7.59 -8.37
C LEU A 133 -10.88 9.10 -8.27
N ARG A 134 -10.58 9.78 -9.39
CA ARG A 134 -10.44 11.25 -9.42
C ARG A 134 -11.75 11.97 -9.08
N ARG A 135 -12.88 11.48 -9.60
CA ARG A 135 -14.21 12.02 -9.27
C ARG A 135 -14.56 11.79 -7.80
N CYS A 136 -14.16 10.65 -7.23
CA CYS A 136 -14.28 10.37 -5.79
C CYS A 136 -13.46 11.39 -4.97
N GLU A 137 -12.21 11.63 -5.35
CA GLU A 137 -11.33 12.63 -4.74
C GLU A 137 -11.90 14.06 -4.83
N ALA A 138 -12.51 14.40 -5.97
CA ALA A 138 -13.17 15.68 -6.19
C ALA A 138 -14.51 15.83 -5.44
N GLY A 139 -15.09 14.72 -4.97
CA GLY A 139 -16.40 14.72 -4.30
C GLY A 139 -17.59 14.79 -5.25
N GLU A 140 -17.39 14.37 -6.50
CA GLU A 140 -18.36 14.48 -7.60
C GLU A 140 -19.23 13.21 -7.78
N LEU A 141 -19.02 12.20 -6.94
CA LEU A 141 -19.79 10.96 -6.92
C LEU A 141 -21.03 11.11 -6.02
N ASN A 142 -22.13 10.48 -6.40
CA ASN A 142 -23.44 10.68 -5.77
C ASN A 142 -24.35 9.44 -5.76
N ALA A 143 -23.81 8.26 -6.05
CA ALA A 143 -24.51 6.99 -5.89
C ALA A 143 -25.21 6.88 -4.52
N PRO A 144 -26.47 6.39 -4.45
CA PRO A 144 -27.22 6.27 -3.20
C PRO A 144 -26.48 5.51 -2.08
N GLU A 145 -25.61 4.57 -2.45
CA GLU A 145 -24.80 3.74 -1.56
C GLU A 145 -23.80 4.55 -0.71
N TRP A 146 -23.45 5.77 -1.12
CA TRP A 146 -22.70 6.69 -0.26
C TRP A 146 -23.46 6.98 1.03
N ALA A 147 -24.80 6.96 1.00
CA ALA A 147 -25.68 7.07 2.16
C ALA A 147 -25.31 8.26 3.09
N GLY A 148 -25.05 9.42 2.47
CA GLY A 148 -24.64 10.66 3.15
C GLY A 148 -23.15 10.74 3.54
N MET A 149 -22.36 9.69 3.33
CA MET A 149 -20.91 9.72 3.52
C MET A 149 -20.26 10.51 2.37
N PRO A 150 -19.52 11.60 2.64
CA PRO A 150 -18.92 12.41 1.57
C PRO A 150 -17.82 11.63 0.83
N PRO A 151 -17.90 11.46 -0.52
CA PRO A 151 -16.92 10.69 -1.27
C PRO A 151 -15.49 11.20 -1.11
N GLN A 152 -15.30 12.52 -1.18
CA GLN A 152 -13.99 13.14 -1.02
C GLN A 152 -13.37 12.86 0.36
N THR A 153 -14.19 12.89 1.42
CA THR A 153 -13.72 12.60 2.77
C THR A 153 -13.35 11.13 2.90
N PHE A 154 -14.17 10.22 2.36
CA PHE A 154 -13.83 8.79 2.31
C PHE A 154 -12.53 8.54 1.54
N PHE A 155 -12.38 9.16 0.36
CA PHE A 155 -11.18 9.03 -0.47
C PHE A 155 -9.92 9.44 0.29
N LYS A 156 -9.89 10.66 0.84
CA LYS A 156 -8.72 11.24 1.49
C LYS A 156 -8.38 10.57 2.83
N GLN A 157 -9.41 10.24 3.62
CA GLN A 157 -9.22 9.86 5.02
C GLN A 157 -9.24 8.35 5.24
N ARG A 158 -9.85 7.55 4.36
CA ARG A 158 -9.86 6.08 4.41
C ARG A 158 -9.13 5.50 3.21
N LEU A 159 -9.67 5.64 2.01
CA LEU A 159 -9.19 4.92 0.82
C LEU A 159 -7.70 5.13 0.56
N LEU A 160 -7.28 6.37 0.28
CA LEU A 160 -5.90 6.68 -0.07
C LEU A 160 -4.96 6.36 1.09
N ARG A 161 -5.31 6.84 2.29
CA ARG A 161 -4.51 6.68 3.50
C ARG A 161 -4.30 5.21 3.85
N ASP A 162 -5.36 4.43 3.98
CA ASP A 162 -5.26 3.06 4.45
C ASP A 162 -4.60 2.16 3.39
N VAL A 163 -4.84 2.39 2.09
CA VAL A 163 -4.17 1.65 1.00
C VAL A 163 -2.66 1.88 1.04
N VAL A 164 -2.21 3.14 1.14
CA VAL A 164 -0.79 3.47 1.21
C VAL A 164 -0.16 2.93 2.50
N LEU A 165 -0.84 3.03 3.64
CA LEU A 165 -0.36 2.48 4.92
C LEU A 165 -0.28 0.95 4.88
N ALA A 166 -1.26 0.27 4.28
CA ALA A 166 -1.23 -1.17 4.10
C ALA A 166 -0.03 -1.59 3.24
N TYR A 167 0.17 -0.91 2.10
CA TYR A 167 1.31 -1.18 1.21
C TYR A 167 2.66 -1.06 1.92
N TYR A 168 2.93 0.10 2.54
CA TYR A 168 4.19 0.35 3.24
C TYR A 168 4.27 -0.32 4.62
N SER A 169 3.26 -1.08 5.05
CA SER A 169 3.39 -1.95 6.22
C SER A 169 4.13 -3.27 5.88
N HIS A 170 4.14 -3.67 4.61
CA HIS A 170 4.67 -4.97 4.18
C HIS A 170 6.18 -4.88 3.85
N PRO A 171 7.01 -5.82 4.34
CA PRO A 171 8.47 -5.77 4.16
C PRO A 171 8.94 -5.73 2.70
N ILE A 172 8.16 -6.31 1.78
CA ILE A 172 8.48 -6.24 0.34
C ILE A 172 8.55 -4.79 -0.14
N ALA A 173 7.61 -3.93 0.27
CA ALA A 173 7.59 -2.51 -0.11
C ALA A 173 8.74 -1.72 0.55
N TRP A 174 9.28 -2.18 1.68
CA TRP A 174 10.37 -1.48 2.37
C TRP A 174 11.65 -1.50 1.55
N SER A 175 11.90 -2.59 0.83
CA SER A 175 13.09 -2.72 -0.01
C SER A 175 13.07 -1.73 -1.17
N GLU A 176 11.87 -1.39 -1.68
CA GLU A 176 11.67 -0.42 -2.76
C GLU A 176 12.08 1.01 -2.37
N VAL A 177 11.86 1.37 -1.10
CA VAL A 177 12.21 2.70 -0.55
C VAL A 177 13.48 2.66 0.31
N GLY A 178 14.21 1.55 0.29
CA GLY A 178 15.47 1.39 1.04
C GLY A 178 15.30 1.38 2.57
N TRP A 179 14.08 1.22 3.08
CA TRP A 179 13.83 1.28 4.52
C TRP A 179 14.36 0.02 5.22
N GLY A 180 15.13 0.23 6.29
CA GLY A 180 15.75 -0.83 7.10
C GLY A 180 14.79 -1.61 7.99
N GLY A 181 13.54 -1.14 8.10
CA GLY A 181 12.59 -1.58 9.10
C GLY A 181 12.69 -0.78 10.40
N PRO A 182 12.02 -1.22 11.48
CA PRO A 182 11.94 -0.48 12.73
C PRO A 182 13.32 -0.27 13.38
N ALA A 183 13.47 0.84 14.11
CA ALA A 183 14.73 1.20 14.75
C ALA A 183 15.18 0.20 15.82
N SER A 184 14.26 -0.45 16.53
CA SER A 184 14.62 -1.42 17.57
C SER A 184 15.10 -2.75 16.96
N PRO A 185 16.18 -3.36 17.48
CA PRO A 185 16.95 -2.95 18.67
C PRO A 185 18.18 -2.09 18.36
N ARG A 186 18.52 -1.89 17.09
CA ARG A 186 19.83 -1.36 16.68
C ARG A 186 19.96 0.16 16.79
N GLY A 187 18.85 0.88 16.65
CA GLY A 187 18.77 2.33 16.48
C GLY A 187 19.21 2.77 15.07
N TYR A 188 18.80 3.97 14.65
CA TYR A 188 19.43 4.70 13.54
C TYR A 188 20.33 5.77 14.18
N VAL A 189 21.65 5.70 13.96
CA VAL A 189 22.61 6.53 14.72
C VAL A 189 23.31 7.59 13.88
N ARG A 190 23.33 7.42 12.55
CA ARG A 190 23.80 8.44 11.62
C ARG A 190 22.63 9.28 11.13
N LEU A 191 22.53 10.51 11.63
CA LEU A 191 21.37 11.38 11.43
C LEU A 191 21.66 12.60 10.55
N ASP A 192 22.89 12.74 10.04
CA ASP A 192 23.26 13.86 9.16
C ASP A 192 22.76 13.62 7.73
N PHE A 193 22.75 14.67 6.91
CA PHE A 193 22.23 14.60 5.55
C PHE A 193 23.07 13.68 4.67
N ASN A 194 22.41 12.76 3.95
CA ASN A 194 23.03 11.73 3.10
C ASN A 194 23.97 10.76 3.83
N ASP A 195 23.98 10.79 5.16
CA ASP A 195 24.64 9.81 5.97
C ASP A 195 23.74 8.58 6.13
N ARG A 196 24.38 7.41 6.23
CA ARG A 196 23.67 6.13 6.41
C ARG A 196 24.50 5.22 7.28
N ASP A 197 23.85 4.46 8.13
CA ASP A 197 24.48 3.35 8.80
C ASP A 197 24.92 2.28 7.79
N PRO A 198 26.00 1.53 8.09
CA PRO A 198 26.50 0.48 7.18
C PRO A 198 25.46 -0.60 6.85
N TRP A 199 24.46 -0.76 7.72
CA TRP A 199 23.35 -1.71 7.58
C TRP A 199 22.10 -1.09 6.92
N GLU A 200 22.15 0.17 6.49
CA GLU A 200 21.10 0.80 5.68
C GLU A 200 21.39 0.65 4.19
N ALA A 201 20.31 0.64 3.40
CA ALA A 201 20.40 0.52 1.95
C ALA A 201 21.12 1.75 1.34
N ALA A 202 21.86 1.51 0.25
CA ALA A 202 22.46 2.54 -0.57
C ALA A 202 21.57 2.81 -1.79
N GLU A 203 21.15 4.06 -1.94
CA GLU A 203 20.42 4.52 -3.11
C GLU A 203 21.33 4.55 -4.35
N ALA A 204 20.81 4.10 -5.48
CA ALA A 204 21.47 4.20 -6.77
C ALA A 204 21.48 5.65 -7.23
N LYS A 205 22.67 6.15 -7.59
CA LYS A 205 22.84 7.45 -8.25
C LYS A 205 23.14 7.23 -9.73
N PRO A 206 22.73 8.14 -10.63
CA PRO A 206 23.01 8.02 -12.06
C PRO A 206 24.49 7.72 -12.34
N GLY A 207 24.75 6.62 -13.05
CA GLY A 207 26.10 6.16 -13.40
C GLY A 207 26.87 5.45 -12.26
N ARG A 208 26.22 5.21 -11.11
CA ARG A 208 26.79 4.50 -9.94
C ARG A 208 25.90 3.37 -9.42
N GLU A 209 24.98 2.88 -10.24
CA GLU A 209 24.02 1.82 -9.94
C GLU A 209 24.73 0.52 -9.53
N ALA A 210 25.81 0.15 -10.23
CA ALA A 210 26.60 -1.04 -9.92
C ALA A 210 27.25 -0.98 -8.53
N ASN A 211 27.62 0.22 -8.05
CA ASN A 211 28.17 0.40 -6.71
C ASN A 211 27.08 0.24 -5.63
N ALA A 212 25.90 0.83 -5.85
CA ALA A 212 24.76 0.64 -4.95
C ALA A 212 24.38 -0.85 -4.86
N LEU A 213 24.30 -1.54 -6.00
CA LEU A 213 24.04 -2.98 -6.06
C LEU A 213 25.05 -3.80 -5.25
N ARG A 214 26.35 -3.50 -5.40
CA ARG A 214 27.41 -4.18 -4.65
C ARG A 214 27.28 -3.96 -3.13
N ILE A 215 26.95 -2.75 -2.70
CA ILE A 215 26.73 -2.43 -1.29
C ILE A 215 25.50 -3.20 -0.76
N ASN A 216 24.37 -3.06 -1.44
CA ASN A 216 23.07 -3.56 -1.01
C ASN A 216 23.02 -5.08 -0.86
N ARG A 217 23.72 -5.83 -1.71
CA ARG A 217 23.82 -7.30 -1.61
C ARG A 217 24.37 -7.79 -0.26
N ASN A 218 25.17 -6.96 0.41
CA ASN A 218 25.84 -7.27 1.66
C ASN A 218 25.14 -6.68 2.89
N VAL A 219 24.05 -5.91 2.72
CA VAL A 219 23.33 -5.29 3.83
C VAL A 219 22.55 -6.35 4.63
N ARG A 220 22.76 -6.39 5.95
CA ARG A 220 22.11 -7.29 6.92
C ARG A 220 21.85 -6.53 8.24
#